data_AF-A0A197JKG7-F1
#
_entry.id   AF-A0A197JKG7-F1
#
_cell.length_a   1.000
_cell.length_b   1.000
_cell.length_c   1.000
_cell.angle_alpha   90.00
_cell.angle_beta   90.00
_cell.angle_gamma   90.00
#
_symmetry.space_group_name_H-M   'P 1'
#
loop_
_entity.id
_entity.type
_entity.pdbx_description
1 polymer ?
#
loop_
_entity_poly.entity_id
_entity_poly.type
_entity_poly.pdbx_seq_one_letter_code
_entity_poly.pdbx_strand_id
1 'polypeptide(L)'
;MAPTATVTRHQEVTLKVEAPQLDDKATSTTKTAALEGNSFWTVALTRNQASLQVSAVWNRQQHMDITNYIVMHIIPHSSKSSILEKANSGSSLMQGGAAQCVIDIDKVVDDGMYRFDIVFSTHKEIARKLTPPPSKSREIISLLLKDPNTVDVCFTFSSDKVHSHIGLWAHRVVLSRYKVFAQLIEKEDAHQRLVSNANGDKDKDKVTTTIKAESDAESTRTISDNISSPAPSIDSRAIMIKVDKFPLATFCALLYYIYMDEIDLSVDTSRFVISISEGGSFVWRDSEGKIRELHPSICWPPLDQVSPWKLKDVSWDELLEAADFYGVSELRSHCLTGALNGLNEQNAVRSVFSCDADVKRMAMKYIVDRAEVFFEKGKQDPFLAYKEHPDCHEVLVELMQMKAMKA
;
A
#
# COMPACT_ATOMS: atom_id res chain seq x y z
N MET A 1 17.72 -34.97 34.25
CA MET A 1 16.34 -34.46 34.08
C MET A 1 16.41 -33.33 33.07
N ALA A 2 15.83 -33.50 31.88
CA ALA A 2 15.80 -32.46 30.86
C ALA A 2 14.70 -31.44 31.22
N PRO A 3 14.93 -30.12 31.05
CA PRO A 3 13.88 -29.13 31.23
C PRO A 3 12.86 -29.29 30.09
N THR A 4 11.60 -29.52 30.46
CA THR A 4 10.46 -29.55 29.54
C THR A 4 10.14 -28.11 29.16
N ALA A 5 10.52 -27.68 27.95
CA ALA A 5 10.12 -26.38 27.43
C ALA A 5 8.60 -26.40 27.15
N THR A 6 7.81 -25.78 28.02
CA THR A 6 6.39 -25.55 27.79
C THR A 6 6.26 -24.38 26.82
N VAL A 7 6.06 -24.67 25.54
CA VAL A 7 5.69 -23.65 24.56
C VAL A 7 4.25 -23.25 24.85
N THR A 8 4.03 -22.18 25.61
CA THR A 8 2.70 -21.56 25.76
C THR A 8 2.34 -20.88 24.45
N ARG A 9 1.68 -21.61 23.54
CA ARG A 9 1.14 -21.03 22.30
C ARG A 9 0.08 -19.98 22.66
N HIS A 10 0.29 -18.74 22.24
CA HIS A 10 -0.74 -17.72 22.25
C HIS A 10 -1.89 -18.18 21.33
N GLN A 11 -3.11 -18.25 21.85
CA GLN A 11 -4.32 -18.57 21.08
C GLN A 11 -5.32 -17.42 21.20
N GLU A 12 -5.93 -17.05 20.07
CA GLU A 12 -6.97 -16.03 19.99
C GLU A 12 -8.17 -16.58 19.21
N VAL A 13 -9.38 -16.24 19.66
CA VAL A 13 -10.65 -16.50 18.93
C VAL A 13 -11.36 -15.18 18.74
N THR A 14 -11.67 -14.84 17.49
CA THR A 14 -12.37 -13.62 17.11
C THR A 14 -13.81 -13.92 16.71
N LEU A 15 -14.76 -13.20 17.31
CA LEU A 15 -16.17 -13.19 16.92
C LEU A 15 -16.51 -11.81 16.34
N LYS A 16 -16.93 -11.78 15.09
CA LYS A 16 -17.45 -10.57 14.47
C LYS A 16 -18.87 -10.31 14.95
N VAL A 17 -19.14 -9.07 15.37
CA VAL A 17 -20.47 -8.61 15.79
C VAL A 17 -20.91 -7.47 14.89
N GLU A 18 -21.97 -7.73 14.14
CA GLU A 18 -22.68 -6.74 13.33
C GLU A 18 -24.17 -6.87 13.66
N ALA A 19 -24.75 -5.82 14.24
CA ALA A 19 -26.15 -5.82 14.65
C ALA A 19 -26.79 -4.43 14.47
N PRO A 20 -28.09 -4.36 14.14
CA PRO A 20 -28.81 -3.09 14.14
C PRO A 20 -28.83 -2.49 15.54
N GLN A 21 -28.92 -1.16 15.63
CA GLN A 21 -29.16 -0.50 16.90
C GLN A 21 -30.45 -0.99 17.53
N LEU A 22 -30.41 -1.16 18.84
CA LEU A 22 -31.51 -1.65 19.65
C LEU A 22 -32.20 -0.48 20.35
N ASP A 23 -33.50 -0.61 20.60
CA ASP A 23 -34.21 0.25 21.54
C ASP A 23 -33.73 -0.03 22.98
N ASP A 24 -33.93 0.93 23.88
CA ASP A 24 -33.54 0.76 25.27
C ASP A 24 -34.23 -0.47 25.90
N LYS A 25 -33.45 -1.30 26.59
CA LYS A 25 -33.83 -2.60 27.17
C LYS A 25 -34.14 -3.71 26.15
N ALA A 26 -34.05 -3.45 24.85
CA ALA A 26 -34.16 -4.51 23.85
C ALA A 26 -32.87 -5.36 23.84
N THR A 27 -33.06 -6.66 23.56
CA THR A 27 -31.98 -7.63 23.45
C THR A 27 -31.98 -8.25 22.05
N SER A 28 -30.82 -8.25 21.40
CA SER A 28 -30.59 -8.99 20.15
C SER A 28 -29.61 -10.12 20.40
N THR A 29 -29.81 -11.24 19.72
CA THR A 29 -28.98 -12.43 19.87
C THR A 29 -28.51 -12.90 18.50
N THR A 30 -27.20 -12.95 18.31
CA THR A 30 -26.55 -13.43 17.09
C THR A 30 -25.78 -14.70 17.39
N LYS A 31 -25.93 -15.70 16.51
CA LYS A 31 -25.11 -16.90 16.54
C LYS A 31 -23.91 -16.72 15.62
N THR A 32 -22.71 -16.83 16.18
CA THR A 32 -21.46 -16.74 15.43
C THR A 32 -20.80 -18.11 15.43
N ALA A 33 -20.66 -18.72 14.24
CA ALA A 33 -19.96 -19.99 14.11
C ALA A 33 -18.48 -19.82 14.46
N ALA A 34 -17.87 -20.79 15.14
CA ALA A 34 -16.41 -20.84 15.26
C ALA A 34 -15.92 -22.22 14.82
N LEU A 35 -14.89 -22.19 13.96
CA LEU A 35 -13.97 -23.27 13.58
C LEU A 35 -14.52 -24.70 13.69
N GLU A 36 -14.81 -25.27 12.51
CA GLU A 36 -15.05 -26.70 12.22
C GLU A 36 -15.97 -27.47 13.21
N GLY A 37 -17.18 -27.80 12.75
CA GLY A 37 -18.16 -28.65 13.44
C GLY A 37 -19.42 -27.89 13.90
N ASN A 38 -20.23 -28.52 14.77
CA ASN A 38 -21.49 -27.97 15.31
C ASN A 38 -21.29 -27.05 16.55
N SER A 39 -20.11 -26.45 16.73
CA SER A 39 -19.82 -25.55 17.86
C SER A 39 -20.08 -24.11 17.46
N PHE A 40 -20.74 -23.33 18.32
CA PHE A 40 -21.03 -21.92 18.03
C PHE A 40 -21.02 -21.05 19.29
N TRP A 41 -20.70 -19.78 19.10
CA TRP A 41 -20.91 -18.76 20.11
C TRP A 41 -22.29 -18.15 19.93
N THR A 42 -22.99 -17.93 21.04
CA THR A 42 -24.18 -17.08 21.06
C THR A 42 -23.78 -15.77 21.71
N VAL A 43 -23.87 -14.68 20.95
CA VAL A 43 -23.62 -13.33 21.44
C VAL A 43 -24.96 -12.63 21.62
N ALA A 44 -25.28 -12.26 22.85
CA ALA A 44 -26.43 -11.42 23.19
C ALA A 44 -25.97 -9.99 23.46
N LEU A 45 -26.68 -9.03 22.87
CA LEU A 45 -26.49 -7.59 23.02
C LEU A 45 -27.73 -7.02 23.68
N THR A 46 -27.58 -6.36 24.83
CA THR A 46 -28.68 -5.71 25.53
C THR A 46 -28.36 -4.24 25.71
N ARG A 47 -29.19 -3.35 25.15
CA ARG A 47 -29.02 -1.91 25.33
C ARG A 47 -29.54 -1.48 26.69
N ASN A 48 -28.74 -0.72 27.43
CA ASN A 48 -29.15 -0.05 28.65
C ASN A 48 -28.74 1.43 28.59
N GLN A 49 -29.65 2.29 28.12
CA GLN A 49 -29.43 3.73 27.98
C GLN A 49 -28.26 4.03 27.03
N ALA A 50 -27.14 4.52 27.59
CA ALA A 50 -25.92 4.87 26.86
C ALA A 50 -24.92 3.69 26.74
N SER A 51 -25.24 2.54 27.36
CA SER A 51 -24.35 1.39 27.44
C SER A 51 -24.92 0.19 26.71
N LEU A 52 -24.04 -0.64 26.14
CA LEU A 52 -24.37 -1.92 25.53
C LEU A 52 -23.76 -3.04 26.39
N GLN A 53 -24.61 -3.89 26.96
CA GLN A 53 -24.19 -5.11 27.62
C GLN A 53 -24.00 -6.20 26.57
N VAL A 54 -22.80 -6.79 26.52
CA VAL A 54 -22.44 -7.87 25.62
C VAL A 54 -22.28 -9.14 26.44
N SER A 55 -22.92 -10.23 26.02
CA SER A 55 -22.86 -11.54 26.67
C SER A 55 -22.58 -12.62 25.65
N ALA A 56 -21.40 -13.23 25.71
CA ALA A 56 -20.97 -14.29 24.81
C ALA A 56 -21.00 -15.65 25.52
N VAL A 57 -21.74 -16.61 24.95
CA VAL A 57 -21.97 -17.94 25.51
C VAL A 57 -21.40 -19.03 24.62
N TRP A 58 -20.63 -19.87 25.29
CA TRP A 58 -20.10 -21.17 24.90
C TRP A 58 -21.10 -22.26 24.53
N ASN A 59 -21.57 -22.42 23.29
CA ASN A 59 -22.47 -23.53 22.95
C ASN A 59 -21.68 -24.68 22.30
N ARG A 60 -21.33 -25.71 23.09
CA ARG A 60 -20.53 -26.85 22.61
C ARG A 60 -21.10 -28.22 23.02
N GLN A 61 -20.86 -29.23 22.17
CA GLN A 61 -20.98 -30.66 22.51
C GLN A 61 -19.61 -31.37 22.71
N GLN A 62 -18.48 -30.98 22.06
CA GLN A 62 -17.17 -31.67 22.24
C GLN A 62 -15.90 -30.87 21.92
N HIS A 63 -14.92 -30.81 22.85
CA HIS A 63 -13.45 -30.67 22.63
C HIS A 63 -12.79 -29.34 22.14
N MET A 64 -13.13 -28.17 22.70
CA MET A 64 -12.16 -27.06 22.78
C MET A 64 -12.22 -26.54 24.19
N ASP A 65 -11.05 -26.47 24.79
CA ASP A 65 -10.87 -26.07 26.16
C ASP A 65 -10.87 -24.54 26.24
N ILE A 66 -12.07 -23.96 26.15
CA ILE A 66 -12.31 -22.52 26.34
C ILE A 66 -11.83 -22.01 27.71
N THR A 67 -11.52 -22.93 28.64
CA THR A 67 -10.93 -22.60 29.94
C THR A 67 -9.56 -21.93 29.83
N ASN A 68 -8.88 -22.07 28.69
CA ASN A 68 -7.58 -21.45 28.46
C ASN A 68 -7.68 -19.96 28.13
N TYR A 69 -8.85 -19.45 27.71
CA TYR A 69 -9.02 -18.02 27.44
C TYR A 69 -9.23 -17.25 28.75
N ILE A 70 -8.32 -16.32 29.02
CA ILE A 70 -8.29 -15.57 30.27
C ILE A 70 -8.78 -14.13 30.14
N VAL A 71 -8.91 -13.62 28.90
CA VAL A 71 -9.37 -12.24 28.62
C VAL A 71 -10.34 -12.22 27.43
N MET A 72 -11.32 -11.31 27.49
CA MET A 72 -12.22 -10.93 26.41
C MET A 72 -11.95 -9.47 26.04
N HIS A 73 -11.55 -9.20 24.80
CA HIS A 73 -11.33 -7.85 24.31
C HIS A 73 -12.47 -7.43 23.38
N ILE A 74 -12.87 -6.16 23.47
CA ILE A 74 -13.77 -5.54 22.49
C ILE A 74 -12.96 -4.61 21.61
N ILE A 75 -13.05 -4.83 20.30
CA ILE A 75 -12.35 -4.04 19.29
C ILE A 75 -13.42 -3.33 18.44
N PRO A 76 -13.70 -2.05 18.70
CA PRO A 76 -14.62 -1.30 17.86
C PRO A 76 -14.08 -1.13 16.44
N HIS A 77 -14.95 -1.21 15.43
CA HIS A 77 -14.52 -1.00 14.04
C HIS A 77 -14.27 0.48 13.72
N SER A 78 -14.91 1.40 14.43
CA SER A 78 -14.79 2.85 14.27
C SER A 78 -13.58 3.46 14.98
N SER A 79 -12.90 2.72 15.86
CA SER A 79 -11.79 3.22 16.70
C SER A 79 -10.48 2.48 16.46
N LYS A 80 -9.35 3.20 16.49
CA LYS A 80 -7.99 2.62 16.43
C LYS A 80 -7.53 2.03 17.78
N SER A 81 -8.38 2.02 18.80
CA SER A 81 -8.03 1.60 20.16
C SER A 81 -8.98 0.52 20.68
N SER A 82 -8.42 -0.56 21.22
CA SER A 82 -9.19 -1.63 21.86
C SER A 82 -9.73 -1.15 23.19
N ILE A 83 -10.98 -1.52 23.48
CA ILE A 83 -11.57 -1.32 24.80
C ILE A 83 -11.24 -2.57 25.60
N LEU A 84 -10.39 -2.39 26.61
CA LEU A 84 -9.97 -3.48 27.49
C LEU A 84 -11.05 -3.67 28.56
N GLU A 85 -11.82 -4.74 28.47
CA GLU A 85 -12.62 -5.20 29.61
C GLU A 85 -12.07 -6.51 30.15
N LYS A 86 -11.81 -6.50 31.46
CA LYS A 86 -11.35 -7.68 32.17
C LYS A 86 -12.55 -8.62 32.25
N ALA A 87 -12.56 -9.69 31.45
CA ALA A 87 -13.48 -10.79 31.66
C ALA A 87 -13.38 -11.17 33.14
N ASN A 88 -14.48 -11.09 33.87
CA ASN A 88 -14.54 -11.55 35.26
C ASN A 88 -13.96 -12.96 35.29
N SER A 89 -12.84 -13.07 36.01
CA SER A 89 -12.09 -14.24 36.47
C SER A 89 -12.55 -15.60 35.94
N GLY A 90 -11.58 -16.44 35.57
CA GLY A 90 -11.73 -17.83 35.11
C GLY A 90 -12.52 -18.82 35.97
N SER A 91 -13.45 -18.38 36.82
CA SER A 91 -14.53 -19.16 37.43
C SER A 91 -15.87 -19.09 36.65
N SER A 92 -16.18 -18.00 35.92
CA SER A 92 -17.48 -17.87 35.21
C SER A 92 -17.58 -18.80 34.00
N LEU A 93 -16.56 -18.80 33.15
CA LEU A 93 -16.50 -19.65 31.95
C LEU A 93 -16.38 -21.16 32.27
N MET A 94 -15.89 -21.51 33.48
CA MET A 94 -15.72 -22.90 33.94
C MET A 94 -17.04 -23.64 34.21
N GLN A 95 -18.16 -22.94 34.40
CA GLN A 95 -19.46 -23.53 34.74
C GLN A 95 -20.52 -23.31 33.64
N GLY A 96 -20.10 -23.15 32.38
CA GLY A 96 -21.03 -22.78 31.30
C GLY A 96 -21.54 -21.35 31.41
N GLY A 97 -20.87 -20.50 32.21
CA GLY A 97 -21.21 -19.10 32.37
C GLY A 97 -20.86 -18.28 31.13
N ALA A 98 -21.66 -17.24 30.91
CA ALA A 98 -21.43 -16.26 29.85
C ALA A 98 -20.22 -15.38 30.18
N ALA A 99 -19.39 -15.08 29.18
CA ALA A 99 -18.47 -13.96 29.26
C ALA A 99 -19.28 -12.68 29.04
N GLN A 100 -19.23 -11.75 30.00
CA GLN A 100 -20.03 -10.52 29.95
C GLN A 100 -19.15 -9.29 30.08
N CYS A 101 -19.56 -8.24 29.37
CA CYS A 101 -18.85 -6.97 29.31
C CYS A 101 -19.86 -5.82 29.05
N VAL A 102 -19.54 -4.59 29.43
CA VAL A 102 -20.38 -3.41 29.24
C VAL A 102 -19.57 -2.31 28.55
N ILE A 103 -20.02 -1.90 27.36
CA ILE A 103 -19.32 -0.93 26.54
C ILE A 103 -20.19 0.30 26.27
N ASP A 104 -19.57 1.47 26.15
CA ASP A 104 -20.27 2.68 25.75
C ASP A 104 -20.69 2.58 24.28
N ILE A 105 -21.96 2.89 24.00
CA ILE A 105 -22.56 2.74 22.67
C ILE A 105 -21.85 3.60 21.62
N ASP A 106 -21.48 4.83 21.99
CA ASP A 106 -20.80 5.80 21.13
C ASP A 106 -19.46 5.27 20.58
N LYS A 107 -18.82 4.34 21.30
CA LYS A 107 -17.55 3.75 20.87
C LYS A 107 -17.71 2.62 19.86
N VAL A 108 -18.86 1.95 19.80
CA VAL A 108 -19.09 0.76 18.96
C VAL A 108 -20.16 0.93 17.90
N VAL A 109 -20.81 2.09 17.86
CA VAL A 109 -21.69 2.45 16.76
C VAL A 109 -20.87 2.96 15.58
N ASP A 110 -21.10 2.35 14.42
CA ASP A 110 -20.56 2.78 13.14
C ASP A 110 -21.68 2.67 12.10
N ASP A 111 -21.94 3.76 11.38
CA ASP A 111 -22.94 3.81 10.29
C ASP A 111 -24.34 3.29 10.73
N GLY A 112 -24.78 3.71 11.92
CA GLY A 112 -26.10 3.35 12.46
C GLY A 112 -26.25 1.90 12.93
N MET A 113 -25.15 1.13 13.01
CA MET A 113 -25.13 -0.26 13.49
C MET A 113 -24.09 -0.44 14.59
N TYR A 114 -24.28 -1.45 15.45
CA TYR A 114 -23.22 -1.91 16.34
C TYR A 114 -22.22 -2.75 15.54
N ARG A 115 -20.97 -2.29 15.47
CA ARG A 115 -19.87 -2.96 14.74
C ARG A 115 -18.61 -3.06 15.59
N PHE A 116 -18.28 -4.27 16.02
CA PHE A 116 -17.09 -4.56 16.80
C PHE A 116 -16.71 -6.04 16.73
N ASP A 117 -15.46 -6.36 17.06
CA ASP A 117 -15.00 -7.73 17.23
C ASP A 117 -14.85 -8.06 18.72
N ILE A 118 -15.27 -9.26 19.12
CA ILE A 118 -14.96 -9.85 20.42
C ILE A 118 -13.76 -10.78 20.25
N VAL A 119 -12.67 -10.55 20.98
CA VAL A 119 -11.48 -11.41 20.94
C VAL A 119 -11.25 -12.07 22.28
N PHE A 120 -11.35 -13.40 22.33
CA PHE A 120 -10.92 -14.21 23.46
C PHE A 120 -9.45 -14.55 23.32
N SER A 121 -8.62 -14.26 24.33
CA SER A 121 -7.18 -14.54 24.30
C SER A 121 -6.70 -15.32 25.53
N THR A 122 -5.70 -16.18 25.32
CA THR A 122 -4.95 -16.87 26.38
C THR A 122 -3.90 -15.96 27.05
N HIS A 123 -3.73 -14.72 26.54
CA HIS A 123 -2.82 -13.71 27.08
C HIS A 123 -3.57 -12.39 27.36
N LYS A 124 -2.98 -11.51 28.17
CA LYS A 124 -3.58 -10.20 28.48
C LYS A 124 -3.41 -9.15 27.39
N GLU A 125 -2.40 -9.35 26.54
CA GLU A 125 -2.07 -8.46 25.43
C GLU A 125 -2.55 -9.14 24.14
N ILE A 126 -3.23 -8.39 23.27
CA ILE A 126 -3.62 -8.89 21.94
C ILE A 126 -2.36 -8.86 21.08
N ALA A 127 -1.99 -9.99 20.47
CA ALA A 127 -0.80 -10.05 19.62
C ALA A 127 -0.99 -9.29 18.30
N ARG A 128 -2.26 -9.12 17.88
CA ARG A 128 -2.64 -8.47 16.63
C ARG A 128 -2.65 -6.94 16.76
N LYS A 129 -1.91 -6.25 15.87
CA LYS A 129 -2.16 -4.83 15.54
C LYS A 129 -3.58 -4.69 15.02
N LEU A 130 -4.42 -3.89 15.66
CA LEU A 130 -5.79 -3.60 15.23
C LEU A 130 -5.77 -3.00 13.82
N THR A 131 -5.95 -3.83 12.79
CA THR A 131 -6.18 -3.35 11.43
C THR A 131 -7.67 -3.04 11.31
N PRO A 132 -8.07 -1.77 11.08
CA PRO A 132 -9.46 -1.43 10.86
C PRO A 132 -9.99 -2.20 9.64
N PRO A 133 -11.31 -2.50 9.57
CA PRO A 133 -11.89 -3.13 8.40
C PRO A 133 -11.56 -2.29 7.14
N PRO A 134 -11.27 -2.92 5.99
CA PRO A 134 -10.99 -2.20 4.77
C PRO A 134 -12.22 -1.34 4.46
N SER A 135 -12.06 -0.02 4.52
CA SER A 135 -13.12 0.91 4.13
C SER A 135 -13.55 0.59 2.69
N LYS A 136 -14.85 0.60 2.36
CA LYS A 136 -15.34 0.43 0.98
C LYS A 136 -14.62 1.36 -0.03
N SER A 137 -14.14 2.52 0.44
CA SER A 137 -13.28 3.42 -0.34
C SER A 137 -11.96 2.79 -0.77
N ARG A 138 -11.33 1.92 0.02
CA ARG A 138 -10.08 1.22 -0.36
C ARG A 138 -10.29 0.23 -1.50
N GLU A 139 -11.41 -0.50 -1.50
CA GLU A 139 -11.76 -1.39 -2.62
C GLU A 139 -12.03 -0.61 -3.91
N ILE A 140 -12.69 0.54 -3.81
CA ILE A 140 -12.91 1.43 -4.96
C ILE A 140 -11.58 2.03 -5.45
N ILE A 141 -10.70 2.45 -4.53
CA ILE A 141 -9.41 3.06 -4.90
C ILE A 141 -8.47 2.02 -5.54
N SER A 142 -8.50 0.76 -5.11
CA SER A 142 -7.72 -0.30 -5.75
C SER A 142 -8.20 -0.61 -7.17
N LEU A 143 -9.51 -0.47 -7.43
CA LEU A 143 -10.07 -0.55 -8.78
C LEU A 143 -9.62 0.63 -9.65
N LEU A 144 -9.55 1.84 -9.09
CA LEU A 144 -9.05 3.02 -9.83
C LEU A 144 -7.62 2.81 -10.32
N LEU A 145 -6.73 2.25 -9.50
CA LEU A 145 -5.34 1.97 -9.91
C LEU A 145 -5.22 1.06 -11.14
N LYS A 146 -6.28 0.30 -11.48
CA LYS A 146 -6.33 -0.63 -12.61
C LYS A 146 -7.19 -0.17 -13.78
N ASP A 147 -7.93 0.94 -13.65
CA ASP A 147 -8.87 1.35 -14.69
C ASP A 147 -8.22 2.31 -15.71
N PRO A 148 -7.98 1.87 -16.96
CA PRO A 148 -7.34 2.71 -17.98
C PRO A 148 -8.25 3.85 -18.47
N ASN A 149 -9.55 3.83 -18.16
CA ASN A 149 -10.48 4.85 -18.65
C ASN A 149 -10.52 6.10 -17.77
N THR A 150 -9.96 6.02 -16.56
CA THR A 150 -10.03 7.11 -15.57
C THR A 150 -8.70 7.80 -15.33
N VAL A 151 -7.59 7.22 -15.79
CA VAL A 151 -6.25 7.81 -15.68
C VAL A 151 -6.03 8.98 -16.66
N ASP A 152 -5.31 9.99 -16.20
CA ASP A 152 -5.09 11.25 -16.93
C ASP A 152 -3.66 11.82 -16.79
N VAL A 153 -2.77 11.11 -16.08
CA VAL A 153 -1.32 11.37 -16.04
C VAL A 153 -0.57 10.08 -16.32
N CYS A 154 0.47 10.17 -17.15
CA CYS A 154 1.41 9.10 -17.45
C CYS A 154 2.82 9.48 -17.02
N PHE A 155 3.47 8.62 -16.23
CA PHE A 155 4.88 8.75 -15.86
C PHE A 155 5.74 7.87 -16.76
N THR A 156 6.82 8.46 -17.28
CA THR A 156 7.82 7.76 -18.11
C THR A 156 9.15 7.74 -17.38
N PHE A 157 9.92 6.66 -17.50
CA PHE A 157 11.13 6.45 -16.71
C PHE A 157 12.36 6.44 -17.60
N SER A 158 13.31 7.37 -17.37
CA SER A 158 14.55 7.41 -18.15
C SER A 158 15.77 6.84 -17.43
N SER A 159 15.66 6.65 -16.12
CA SER A 159 16.70 6.02 -15.29
C SER A 159 16.88 4.53 -15.60
N ASP A 160 15.85 3.88 -16.12
CA ASP A 160 15.81 2.44 -16.33
C ASP A 160 15.78 2.10 -17.82
N LYS A 161 16.92 1.68 -18.36
CA LYS A 161 17.04 1.26 -19.77
C LYS A 161 16.16 0.06 -20.13
N VAL A 162 15.81 -0.77 -19.15
CA VAL A 162 14.96 -1.96 -19.37
C VAL A 162 13.49 -1.55 -19.45
N HIS A 163 13.11 -0.49 -18.75
CA HIS A 163 11.72 -0.03 -18.62
C HIS A 163 11.45 1.34 -19.26
N SER A 164 12.35 1.83 -20.14
CA SER A 164 12.21 3.13 -20.82
C SER A 164 11.02 3.22 -21.79
N HIS A 165 10.41 2.09 -22.10
CA HIS A 165 9.23 1.96 -22.96
C HIS A 165 7.96 1.63 -22.17
N ILE A 166 8.01 1.83 -20.84
CA ILE A 166 6.88 1.63 -19.93
C ILE A 166 6.37 2.99 -19.43
N GLY A 167 5.06 3.18 -19.56
CA GLY A 167 4.32 4.32 -19.03
C GLY A 167 3.46 3.87 -17.87
N LEU A 168 3.64 4.48 -16.70
CA LEU A 168 2.86 4.21 -15.50
C LEU A 168 1.78 5.28 -15.35
N TRP A 169 0.52 4.86 -15.37
CA TRP A 169 -0.60 5.80 -15.38
C TRP A 169 -1.20 6.01 -13.99
N ALA A 170 -1.71 7.21 -13.76
CA ALA A 170 -2.28 7.66 -12.50
C ALA A 170 -3.31 8.79 -12.72
N HIS A 171 -3.89 9.25 -11.61
CA HIS A 171 -4.93 10.26 -11.56
C HIS A 171 -4.40 11.58 -10.99
N ARG A 172 -4.57 12.68 -11.73
CA ARG A 172 -4.27 14.06 -11.30
C ARG A 172 -4.96 14.39 -10.00
N VAL A 173 -6.22 14.01 -9.85
CA VAL A 173 -7.05 14.33 -8.67
C VAL A 173 -6.51 13.72 -7.38
N VAL A 174 -5.85 12.56 -7.46
CA VAL A 174 -5.21 11.91 -6.31
C VAL A 174 -3.86 12.56 -6.03
N LEU A 175 -3.05 12.72 -7.07
CA LEU A 175 -1.69 13.22 -6.96
C LEU A 175 -1.60 14.70 -6.57
N SER A 176 -2.55 15.53 -6.99
CA SER A 176 -2.57 16.97 -6.69
C SER A 176 -2.76 17.29 -5.22
N ARG A 177 -3.07 16.30 -4.38
CA ARG A 177 -3.09 16.43 -2.92
C ARG A 177 -1.68 16.62 -2.34
N TYR A 178 -0.65 16.23 -3.09
CA TYR A 178 0.75 16.35 -2.71
C TYR A 178 1.39 17.49 -3.47
N LYS A 179 2.00 18.42 -2.73
CA LYS A 179 2.50 19.70 -3.28
C LYS A 179 3.47 19.51 -4.46
N VAL A 180 4.40 18.56 -4.36
CA VAL A 180 5.41 18.33 -5.42
C VAL A 180 4.74 17.82 -6.69
N PHE A 181 3.81 16.87 -6.58
CA PHE A 181 3.07 16.37 -7.74
C PHE A 181 2.15 17.43 -8.36
N ALA A 182 1.46 18.23 -7.54
CA ALA A 182 0.65 19.35 -8.03
C ALA A 182 1.49 20.31 -8.90
N GLN A 183 2.69 20.68 -8.42
CA GLN A 183 3.61 21.55 -9.16
C GLN A 183 4.11 20.92 -10.46
N LEU A 184 4.43 19.62 -10.46
CA LEU A 184 4.85 18.89 -11.67
C LEU A 184 3.71 18.86 -12.71
N ILE A 185 2.49 18.58 -12.27
CA ILE A 185 1.29 18.54 -13.13
C ILE A 185 1.00 19.92 -13.70
N GLU A 186 1.01 20.98 -12.88
CA GLU A 186 0.77 22.36 -13.33
C GLU A 186 1.81 22.83 -14.34
N LYS A 187 3.10 22.51 -14.10
CA LYS A 187 4.19 22.86 -15.02
C LYS A 187 3.99 22.23 -16.39
N GLU A 188 3.64 20.95 -16.43
CA GLU A 188 3.46 20.24 -17.69
C GLU A 188 2.17 20.64 -18.42
N ASP A 189 1.08 20.87 -17.67
CA ASP A 189 -0.18 21.39 -18.22
C ASP A 189 0.02 22.78 -18.86
N ALA A 190 0.79 23.66 -18.20
CA ALA A 190 1.15 24.96 -18.75
C ALA A 190 2.01 24.84 -20.02
N HIS A 191 2.97 23.90 -20.04
CA HIS A 191 3.78 23.63 -21.22
C HIS A 191 2.93 23.15 -22.40
N GLN A 192 2.03 22.19 -22.20
CA GLN A 192 1.12 21.70 -23.23
C GLN A 192 0.20 22.80 -23.81
N ARG A 193 -0.28 23.73 -22.97
CA ARG A 193 -1.10 24.88 -23.42
C ARG A 193 -0.30 25.83 -24.30
N LEU A 194 0.93 26.18 -23.92
CA LEU A 194 1.81 27.04 -24.71
C LEU A 194 2.09 26.44 -26.10
N VAL A 195 2.35 25.14 -26.11
CA VAL A 195 2.66 24.37 -27.31
C VAL A 195 1.46 24.28 -28.26
N SER A 196 0.25 24.06 -27.73
CA SER A 196 -0.99 24.05 -28.53
C SER A 196 -1.29 25.41 -29.15
N ASN A 197 -1.08 26.50 -28.40
CA ASN A 197 -1.30 27.86 -28.90
C ASN A 197 -0.30 28.26 -29.99
N ALA A 198 0.96 27.80 -29.93
CA ALA A 198 1.97 28.08 -30.95
C ALA A 198 1.69 27.37 -32.30
N ASN A 199 0.94 26.26 -32.28
CA ASN A 199 0.59 25.50 -33.48
C ASN A 199 -0.76 25.89 -34.09
N GLY A 200 -1.63 26.61 -33.37
CA GLY A 200 -2.96 27.01 -33.82
C GLY A 200 -3.01 28.13 -34.88
N ASP A 201 -1.88 28.76 -35.18
CA ASP A 201 -1.81 29.93 -36.08
C ASP A 201 -1.36 29.60 -37.52
N LYS A 202 -1.08 28.32 -37.83
CA LYS A 202 -0.60 27.90 -39.17
C LYS A 202 -1.64 27.26 -40.08
N ASP A 203 -2.86 27.01 -39.60
CA ASP A 203 -3.87 26.23 -40.36
C ASP A 203 -5.11 27.03 -40.82
N LYS A 204 -5.07 28.36 -40.75
CA LYS A 204 -6.20 29.20 -41.20
C LYS A 204 -6.18 29.61 -42.69
N ASP A 205 -5.17 29.20 -43.47
CA ASP A 205 -5.01 29.67 -44.87
C ASP A 205 -5.20 28.58 -45.96
N LYS A 206 -5.89 27.47 -45.68
CA LYS A 206 -6.21 26.48 -46.72
C LYS A 206 -7.68 26.06 -46.75
N VAL A 207 -8.55 27.03 -47.03
CA VAL A 207 -9.87 26.78 -47.59
C VAL A 207 -9.86 27.12 -49.08
N THR A 208 -10.52 26.23 -49.85
CA THR A 208 -10.91 26.32 -51.27
C THR A 208 -9.94 25.76 -52.31
N THR A 209 -10.09 24.48 -52.65
CA THR A 209 -10.28 24.11 -54.07
C THR A 209 -11.14 22.85 -54.18
N THR A 210 -12.33 23.08 -54.69
CA THR A 210 -13.35 22.13 -55.14
C THR A 210 -12.82 21.26 -56.29
N ILE A 211 -12.94 19.94 -56.21
CA ILE A 211 -13.08 19.08 -57.39
C ILE A 211 -14.16 18.03 -57.12
N LYS A 212 -15.24 18.13 -57.90
CA LYS A 212 -16.28 17.13 -58.11
C LYS A 212 -15.68 15.91 -58.81
N ALA A 213 -16.03 14.71 -58.38
CA ALA A 213 -16.10 13.54 -59.24
C ALA A 213 -17.22 12.62 -58.75
N GLU A 214 -18.24 12.49 -59.59
CA GLU A 214 -19.30 11.48 -59.53
C GLU A 214 -18.70 10.09 -59.79
N SER A 215 -19.16 9.06 -59.08
CA SER A 215 -19.26 7.70 -59.63
C SER A 215 -20.10 6.81 -58.71
N ASP A 216 -21.31 6.51 -59.16
CA ASP A 216 -22.12 5.38 -58.71
C ASP A 216 -21.44 4.05 -59.12
N ALA A 217 -21.37 3.09 -58.20
CA ALA A 217 -21.46 1.66 -58.51
C ALA A 217 -21.69 0.85 -57.21
N GLU A 218 -22.86 0.25 -57.17
CA GLU A 218 -23.36 -0.70 -56.18
C GLU A 218 -22.70 -2.08 -56.36
N SER A 219 -22.07 -2.64 -55.32
CA SER A 219 -21.90 -4.11 -55.24
C SER A 219 -21.57 -4.64 -53.84
N THR A 220 -22.57 -5.31 -53.27
CA THR A 220 -22.53 -6.60 -52.56
C THR A 220 -21.43 -6.90 -51.53
N ARG A 221 -21.91 -6.96 -50.28
CA ARG A 221 -21.40 -7.62 -49.06
C ARG A 221 -20.39 -8.78 -49.25
N THR A 222 -19.32 -8.72 -48.46
CA THR A 222 -18.83 -9.87 -47.68
C THR A 222 -18.59 -9.41 -46.25
N ILE A 223 -19.40 -9.96 -45.34
CA ILE A 223 -19.26 -9.84 -43.89
C ILE A 223 -18.04 -10.68 -43.51
N SER A 224 -16.97 -10.01 -43.09
CA SER A 224 -15.87 -10.61 -42.35
C SER A 224 -15.84 -9.90 -41.01
N ASP A 225 -16.28 -10.62 -39.98
CA ASP A 225 -16.22 -10.22 -38.58
C ASP A 225 -14.74 -10.11 -38.15
N ASN A 226 -14.13 -8.97 -38.46
CA ASN A 226 -13.00 -8.46 -37.70
C ASN A 226 -13.58 -7.43 -36.74
N ILE A 227 -13.99 -7.89 -35.56
CA ILE A 227 -14.18 -7.03 -34.38
C ILE A 227 -12.79 -6.51 -34.02
N SER A 228 -12.36 -5.49 -34.75
CA SER A 228 -11.32 -4.58 -34.31
C SER A 228 -12.01 -3.75 -33.24
N SER A 229 -11.86 -4.16 -31.97
CA SER A 229 -12.21 -3.31 -30.84
C SER A 229 -11.57 -1.94 -31.09
N PRO A 230 -12.33 -0.84 -31.09
CA PRO A 230 -11.74 0.47 -31.25
C PRO A 230 -10.81 0.67 -30.05
N ALA A 231 -9.51 0.78 -30.32
CA ALA A 231 -8.57 1.20 -29.29
C ALA A 231 -9.10 2.52 -28.71
N PRO A 232 -9.25 2.63 -27.38
CA PRO A 232 -9.68 3.89 -26.78
C PRO A 232 -8.69 4.97 -27.20
N SER A 233 -9.15 5.91 -28.02
CA SER A 233 -8.36 7.08 -28.39
C SER A 233 -8.11 7.85 -27.10
N ILE A 234 -6.84 7.90 -26.65
CA ILE A 234 -6.47 8.67 -25.48
C ILE A 234 -6.86 10.12 -25.77
N ASP A 235 -7.78 10.60 -24.93
CA ASP A 235 -8.27 11.96 -24.96
C ASP A 235 -7.05 12.90 -24.91
N SER A 236 -7.07 13.99 -25.67
CA SER A 236 -5.94 14.93 -25.85
C SER A 236 -5.58 15.71 -24.57
N ARG A 237 -6.00 15.20 -23.41
CA ARG A 237 -5.94 15.77 -22.06
C ARG A 237 -4.94 15.05 -21.15
N ALA A 238 -4.38 13.92 -21.58
CA ALA A 238 -3.40 13.19 -20.78
C ALA A 238 -2.07 13.95 -20.70
N ILE A 239 -1.54 14.07 -19.48
CA ILE A 239 -0.24 14.71 -19.20
C ILE A 239 0.85 13.65 -19.11
N MET A 240 2.01 13.90 -19.72
CA MET A 240 3.18 13.02 -19.63
C MET A 240 4.27 13.65 -18.77
N ILE A 241 4.66 12.99 -17.69
CA ILE A 241 5.69 13.44 -16.77
C ILE A 241 6.90 12.50 -16.84
N LYS A 242 8.10 13.07 -16.97
CA LYS A 242 9.35 12.31 -17.03
C LYS A 242 9.95 12.15 -15.63
N VAL A 243 10.28 10.92 -15.26
CA VAL A 243 10.90 10.53 -13.99
C VAL A 243 12.32 10.03 -14.25
N ASP A 244 13.29 10.83 -13.81
CA ASP A 244 14.71 10.57 -14.07
C ASP A 244 15.45 10.05 -12.83
N LYS A 245 14.90 10.29 -11.63
CA LYS A 245 15.61 10.02 -10.37
C LYS A 245 15.39 8.62 -9.83
N PHE A 246 14.18 8.09 -9.95
CA PHE A 246 13.79 6.83 -9.32
C PHE A 246 13.47 5.76 -10.36
N PRO A 247 13.76 4.49 -10.07
CA PRO A 247 13.35 3.39 -10.94
C PRO A 247 11.83 3.18 -10.84
N LEU A 248 11.26 2.51 -11.86
CA LEU A 248 9.83 2.20 -11.95
C LEU A 248 9.32 1.50 -10.67
N ALA A 249 10.07 0.53 -10.12
CA ALA A 249 9.69 -0.20 -8.93
C ALA A 249 9.45 0.72 -7.71
N THR A 250 10.42 1.58 -7.39
CA THR A 250 10.30 2.53 -6.28
C THR A 250 9.12 3.46 -6.46
N PHE A 251 8.89 3.92 -7.70
CA PHE A 251 7.77 4.81 -7.98
C PHE A 251 6.41 4.11 -7.92
N CYS A 252 6.31 2.84 -8.32
CA CYS A 252 5.12 2.02 -8.11
C CYS A 252 4.82 1.85 -6.61
N ALA A 253 5.82 1.55 -5.78
CA ALA A 253 5.64 1.43 -4.32
C ALA A 253 5.15 2.76 -3.71
N LEU A 254 5.70 3.90 -4.16
CA LEU A 254 5.24 5.23 -3.76
C LEU A 254 3.78 5.47 -4.15
N LEU A 255 3.40 5.19 -5.40
CA LEU A 255 2.02 5.34 -5.86
C LEU A 255 1.07 4.40 -5.10
N TYR A 256 1.48 3.17 -4.85
CA TYR A 256 0.67 2.22 -4.07
C TYR A 256 0.32 2.80 -2.70
N TYR A 257 1.32 3.35 -2.01
CA TYR A 257 1.08 4.01 -0.73
C TYR A 257 0.12 5.21 -0.86
N ILE A 258 0.32 6.07 -1.86
CA ILE A 258 -0.54 7.25 -2.07
C ILE A 258 -2.01 6.87 -2.23
N TYR A 259 -2.30 5.74 -2.88
CA TYR A 259 -3.66 5.28 -3.13
C TYR A 259 -4.21 4.45 -1.97
N MET A 260 -3.41 3.52 -1.45
CA MET A 260 -3.89 2.48 -0.52
C MET A 260 -3.59 2.78 0.95
N ASP A 261 -2.71 3.74 1.23
CA ASP A 261 -2.13 3.99 2.57
C ASP A 261 -1.50 2.71 3.17
N GLU A 262 -0.92 1.90 2.29
CA GLU A 262 -0.28 0.61 2.59
C GLU A 262 1.10 0.56 1.92
N ILE A 263 2.07 -0.04 2.62
CA ILE A 263 3.44 -0.17 2.11
C ILE A 263 3.63 -1.60 1.64
N ASP A 264 3.89 -1.74 0.35
CA ASP A 264 4.30 -3.00 -0.27
C ASP A 264 5.66 -2.79 -0.94
N LEU A 265 6.68 -3.47 -0.42
CA LEU A 265 8.03 -3.44 -0.97
C LEU A 265 8.19 -4.41 -2.15
N SER A 266 7.31 -5.41 -2.24
CA SER A 266 7.24 -6.35 -3.36
C SER A 266 6.26 -5.83 -4.40
N VAL A 267 6.79 -5.12 -5.40
CA VAL A 267 5.95 -4.43 -6.37
C VAL A 267 5.27 -5.42 -7.32
N ASP A 268 3.95 -5.49 -7.23
CA ASP A 268 3.09 -6.20 -8.16
C ASP A 268 2.52 -5.23 -9.20
N THR A 269 3.09 -5.28 -10.40
CA THR A 269 2.71 -4.44 -11.54
C THR A 269 1.29 -4.71 -12.05
N SER A 270 0.68 -5.86 -11.73
CA SER A 270 -0.72 -6.14 -12.08
C SER A 270 -1.72 -5.24 -11.34
N ARG A 271 -1.24 -4.48 -10.34
CA ARG A 271 -2.02 -3.51 -9.57
C ARG A 271 -2.17 -2.16 -10.26
N PHE A 272 -1.42 -1.91 -11.32
CA PHE A 272 -1.33 -0.59 -11.94
C PHE A 272 -1.75 -0.61 -13.40
N VAL A 273 -2.30 0.50 -13.87
CA VAL A 273 -2.44 0.78 -15.29
C VAL A 273 -1.06 1.08 -15.87
N ILE A 274 -0.57 0.17 -16.71
CA ILE A 274 0.73 0.27 -17.38
C ILE A 274 0.50 0.21 -18.88
N SER A 275 1.08 1.16 -19.61
CA SER A 275 1.13 1.13 -21.07
C SER A 275 2.52 0.71 -21.56
N ILE A 276 2.56 -0.05 -22.65
CA ILE A 276 3.79 -0.33 -23.40
C ILE A 276 3.75 0.43 -24.72
N SER A 277 4.86 1.06 -25.10
CA SER A 277 5.03 1.56 -26.46
C SER A 277 5.65 0.48 -27.36
N GLU A 278 4.87 -0.12 -28.26
CA GLU A 278 5.42 -0.95 -29.34
C GLU A 278 6.19 -0.03 -30.32
N GLY A 279 7.52 -0.17 -30.39
CA GLY A 279 8.38 0.68 -31.23
C GLY A 279 9.44 1.50 -30.49
N GLY A 280 9.51 1.39 -29.16
CA GLY A 280 10.71 1.81 -28.43
C GLY A 280 10.84 3.31 -28.12
N SER A 281 9.74 4.07 -28.05
CA SER A 281 9.81 5.45 -27.56
C SER A 281 8.45 5.99 -27.13
N PHE A 282 8.34 6.46 -25.89
CA PHE A 282 7.34 7.47 -25.55
C PHE A 282 7.80 8.80 -26.09
N VAL A 283 6.92 9.48 -26.82
CA VAL A 283 7.30 10.61 -27.63
C VAL A 283 7.24 11.87 -26.79
N TRP A 284 8.35 12.59 -26.71
CA TRP A 284 8.44 13.85 -26.02
C TRP A 284 8.71 14.98 -27.02
N ARG A 285 8.19 16.18 -26.71
CA ARG A 285 8.54 17.40 -27.43
C ARG A 285 9.63 18.07 -26.59
N ASP A 286 10.81 18.22 -27.16
CA ASP A 286 11.92 18.87 -26.45
C ASP A 286 11.66 20.36 -26.21
N SER A 287 12.51 20.97 -25.38
CA SER A 287 12.49 22.41 -25.09
C SER A 287 12.71 23.31 -26.33
N GLU A 288 13.01 22.72 -27.48
CA GLU A 288 13.22 23.39 -28.77
C GLU A 288 12.00 23.25 -29.70
N GLY A 289 10.93 22.60 -29.23
CA GLY A 289 9.67 22.46 -29.96
C GLY A 289 9.71 21.42 -31.09
N LYS A 290 10.76 20.59 -31.18
CA LYS A 290 10.84 19.53 -32.18
C LYS A 290 10.01 18.33 -31.73
N ILE A 291 8.92 18.07 -32.45
CA ILE A 291 8.14 16.83 -32.30
C ILE A 291 8.93 15.71 -32.97
N ARG A 292 9.37 14.71 -32.21
CA ARG A 292 9.86 13.44 -32.78
C ARG A 292 8.82 12.34 -32.57
N GLU A 293 7.85 12.37 -33.48
CA GLU A 293 6.77 11.42 -33.85
C GLU A 293 6.07 10.56 -32.80
N LEU A 294 4.86 11.02 -32.45
CA LEU A 294 3.77 10.33 -31.76
C LEU A 294 3.10 9.31 -32.71
N HIS A 295 3.32 8.01 -32.45
CA HIS A 295 2.25 7.00 -32.35
C HIS A 295 2.85 5.62 -32.02
N PRO A 296 2.80 5.15 -30.77
CA PRO A 296 2.64 3.74 -30.50
C PRO A 296 1.15 3.47 -30.27
N SER A 297 0.63 2.37 -30.81
CA SER A 297 -0.54 1.72 -30.25
C SER A 297 -0.27 1.55 -28.75
N ILE A 298 -0.95 2.34 -27.91
CA ILE A 298 -0.88 2.11 -26.46
C ILE A 298 -1.59 0.79 -26.22
N CYS A 299 -0.77 -0.24 -26.03
CA CYS A 299 -1.26 -1.56 -25.72
C CYS A 299 -1.47 -1.61 -24.21
N TRP A 300 -2.74 -1.68 -23.82
CA TRP A 300 -3.13 -2.00 -22.45
C TRP A 300 -3.04 -3.52 -22.30
N PRO A 301 -2.17 -4.04 -21.42
CA PRO A 301 -2.21 -5.45 -21.09
C PRO A 301 -3.63 -5.79 -20.55
N PRO A 302 -4.20 -6.96 -20.90
CA PRO A 302 -5.51 -7.36 -20.41
C PRO A 302 -5.56 -7.34 -18.88
N LEU A 303 -6.67 -6.86 -18.30
CA LEU A 303 -6.89 -6.75 -16.85
C LEU A 303 -6.64 -8.07 -16.07
N ASP A 304 -6.82 -9.21 -16.76
CA ASP A 304 -6.74 -10.55 -16.18
C ASP A 304 -5.36 -11.22 -16.37
N GLN A 305 -4.40 -10.58 -17.04
CA GLN A 305 -3.06 -11.14 -17.19
C GLN A 305 -2.17 -10.80 -15.99
N VAL A 306 -1.58 -11.84 -15.40
CA VAL A 306 -0.46 -11.68 -14.45
C VAL A 306 0.66 -10.95 -15.19
N SER A 307 1.10 -9.82 -14.64
CA SER A 307 2.11 -9.01 -15.29
C SER A 307 3.39 -9.83 -15.54
N PRO A 308 3.94 -9.80 -16.77
CA PRO A 308 5.17 -10.53 -17.07
C PRO A 308 6.41 -9.90 -16.42
N TRP A 309 6.29 -8.68 -15.90
CA TRP A 309 7.42 -7.94 -15.33
C TRP A 309 7.54 -8.21 -13.84
N LYS A 310 8.57 -8.97 -13.48
CA LYS A 310 8.99 -9.07 -12.09
C LYS A 310 9.96 -7.91 -11.80
N LEU A 311 9.44 -6.85 -11.20
CA LEU A 311 10.26 -5.75 -10.75
C LEU A 311 11.11 -6.16 -9.54
N LYS A 312 12.25 -5.50 -9.36
CA LYS A 312 13.10 -5.65 -8.18
C LYS A 312 12.32 -5.19 -6.94
N ASP A 313 12.48 -5.92 -5.83
CA ASP A 313 11.98 -5.49 -4.53
C ASP A 313 12.59 -4.14 -4.13
N VAL A 314 11.74 -3.25 -3.60
CA VAL A 314 12.11 -1.91 -3.17
C VAL A 314 12.64 -1.98 -1.75
N SER A 315 13.80 -1.38 -1.50
CA SER A 315 14.32 -1.24 -0.14
C SER A 315 13.68 -0.07 0.60
N TRP A 316 13.68 -0.14 1.94
CA TRP A 316 13.21 0.96 2.78
C TRP A 316 13.94 2.29 2.49
N ASP A 317 15.25 2.22 2.22
CA ASP A 317 16.07 3.39 1.90
C ASP A 317 15.65 4.03 0.56
N GLU A 318 15.44 3.23 -0.49
CA GLU A 318 14.97 3.71 -1.79
C GLU A 318 13.58 4.37 -1.68
N LEU A 319 12.67 3.76 -0.93
CA LEU A 319 11.32 4.31 -0.74
C LEU A 319 11.32 5.56 0.15
N LEU A 320 12.18 5.61 1.17
CA LEU A 320 12.38 6.78 2.02
C LEU A 320 12.85 7.98 1.19
N GLU A 321 13.86 7.78 0.33
CA GLU A 321 14.37 8.84 -0.54
C GLU A 321 13.31 9.36 -1.51
N ALA A 322 12.48 8.47 -2.06
CA ALA A 322 11.36 8.86 -2.91
C ALA A 322 10.27 9.63 -2.13
N ALA A 323 9.93 9.17 -0.94
CA ALA A 323 8.96 9.84 -0.06
C ALA A 323 9.42 11.26 0.29
N ASP A 324 10.70 11.42 0.62
CA ASP A 324 11.32 12.73 0.87
C ASP A 324 11.27 13.63 -0.37
N PHE A 325 11.68 13.10 -1.52
CA PHE A 325 11.73 13.88 -2.76
C PHE A 325 10.36 14.38 -3.20
N TYR A 326 9.31 13.55 -3.07
CA TYR A 326 7.94 13.91 -3.46
C TYR A 326 7.12 14.54 -2.31
N GLY A 327 7.70 14.68 -1.12
CA GLY A 327 7.06 15.33 0.03
C GLY A 327 5.91 14.54 0.64
N VAL A 328 5.99 13.21 0.65
CA VAL A 328 5.00 12.30 1.26
C VAL A 328 5.44 12.00 2.71
N SER A 329 5.09 12.91 3.63
CA SER A 329 5.65 12.96 4.99
C SER A 329 5.26 11.77 5.87
N GLU A 330 4.05 11.26 5.69
CA GLU A 330 3.51 10.09 6.38
C GLU A 330 4.30 8.84 5.97
N LEU A 331 4.48 8.64 4.66
CA LEU A 331 5.29 7.55 4.11
C LEU A 331 6.72 7.64 4.62
N ARG A 332 7.33 8.83 4.60
CA ARG A 332 8.68 9.05 5.13
C ARG A 332 8.80 8.54 6.56
N SER A 333 7.86 8.89 7.42
CA SER A 333 7.85 8.46 8.83
C SER A 333 7.73 6.94 8.98
N HIS A 334 6.91 6.31 8.14
CA HIS A 334 6.79 4.86 8.09
C HIS A 334 8.07 4.19 7.57
N CYS A 335 8.68 4.72 6.51
CA CYS A 335 9.91 4.20 5.93
C CYS A 335 11.08 4.31 6.91
N LEU A 336 11.19 5.41 7.65
CA LEU A 336 12.19 5.57 8.71
C LEU A 336 12.03 4.48 9.77
N THR A 337 10.81 4.27 10.26
CA THR A 337 10.52 3.22 11.25
C THR A 337 10.80 1.82 10.68
N GLY A 338 10.44 1.57 9.43
CA GLY A 338 10.69 0.30 8.73
C GLY A 338 12.18 0.02 8.53
N ALA A 339 12.94 1.03 8.10
CA ALA A 339 14.39 0.95 7.94
C ALA A 339 15.07 0.60 9.27
N LEU A 340 14.72 1.31 10.34
CA LEU A 340 15.29 1.11 11.67
C LEU A 340 14.97 -0.28 12.25
N ASN A 341 13.71 -0.71 12.15
CA ASN A 341 13.30 -2.04 12.64
C ASN A 341 13.85 -3.17 11.78
N GLY A 342 14.14 -2.90 10.50
CA GLY A 342 14.71 -3.85 9.56
C GLY A 342 16.22 -3.99 9.64
N LEU A 343 16.92 -3.19 10.45
CA LEU A 343 18.37 -3.26 10.60
C LEU A 343 18.81 -4.65 11.10
N ASN A 344 19.71 -5.26 10.34
CA ASN A 344 20.30 -6.55 10.63
C ASN A 344 21.72 -6.62 10.05
N GLU A 345 22.41 -7.74 10.25
CA GLU A 345 23.80 -7.90 9.85
C GLU A 345 24.04 -7.82 8.34
N GLN A 346 23.03 -8.11 7.51
CA GLN A 346 23.15 -8.09 6.06
C GLN A 346 22.97 -6.69 5.47
N ASN A 347 22.20 -5.81 6.11
CA ASN A 347 21.86 -4.50 5.56
C ASN A 347 22.45 -3.32 6.33
N ALA A 348 22.90 -3.49 7.59
CA ALA A 348 23.34 -2.38 8.41
C ALA A 348 24.47 -1.56 7.76
N VAL A 349 25.46 -2.23 7.15
CA VAL A 349 26.58 -1.55 6.47
C VAL A 349 26.08 -0.68 5.32
N ARG A 350 25.14 -1.20 4.51
CA ARG A 350 24.53 -0.44 3.42
C ARG A 350 23.77 0.76 3.95
N SER A 351 23.02 0.59 5.04
CA SER A 351 22.21 1.66 5.64
C SER A 351 23.04 2.77 6.29
N VAL A 352 24.33 2.56 6.59
CA VAL A 352 25.23 3.65 7.00
C VAL A 352 25.50 4.64 5.86
N PHE A 353 25.36 4.20 4.61
CA PHE A 353 25.46 5.05 3.42
C PHE A 353 24.09 5.55 2.95
N SER A 354 23.06 5.46 3.81
CA SER A 354 21.74 6.03 3.53
C SER A 354 21.81 7.56 3.51
N CYS A 355 20.96 8.18 2.69
CA CYS A 355 20.86 9.64 2.61
C CYS A 355 20.21 10.27 3.86
N ASP A 356 19.51 9.47 4.67
CA ASP A 356 18.87 9.94 5.90
C ASP A 356 19.85 9.83 7.09
N ALA A 357 20.06 10.96 7.77
CA ALA A 357 21.01 11.08 8.87
C ALA A 357 20.63 10.23 10.10
N ASP A 358 19.34 10.01 10.36
CA ASP A 358 18.88 9.22 11.50
C ASP A 358 19.04 7.71 11.22
N VAL A 359 18.72 7.26 9.99
CA VAL A 359 19.03 5.89 9.55
C VAL A 359 20.53 5.63 9.63
N LYS A 360 21.35 6.55 9.09
CA LYS A 360 22.82 6.46 9.13
C LYS A 360 23.33 6.32 10.56
N ARG A 361 22.92 7.23 11.46
CA ARG A 361 23.36 7.23 12.87
C ARG A 361 22.96 5.94 13.59
N MET A 362 21.74 5.46 13.37
CA MET A 362 21.25 4.25 14.02
C MET A 362 21.89 2.98 13.46
N ALA A 363 22.16 2.93 12.15
CA ALA A 363 22.91 1.85 11.54
C ALA A 363 24.35 1.81 12.07
N MET A 364 25.01 2.97 12.23
CA MET A 364 26.33 3.05 12.84
C MET A 364 26.33 2.53 14.28
N LYS A 365 25.35 2.97 15.08
CA LYS A 365 25.17 2.49 16.45
C LYS A 365 24.98 0.97 16.48
N TYR A 366 24.15 0.42 15.60
CA TYR A 366 23.92 -1.02 15.49
C TYR A 366 25.23 -1.78 15.18
N ILE A 367 26.05 -1.29 14.25
CA ILE A 367 27.35 -1.89 13.91
C ILE A 367 28.30 -1.84 15.10
N VAL A 368 28.40 -0.70 15.79
CA VAL A 368 29.25 -0.54 16.99
C VAL A 368 28.78 -1.46 18.11
N ASP A 369 27.46 -1.60 18.29
CA ASP A 369 26.88 -2.49 19.31
C ASP A 369 27.16 -3.96 19.05
N ARG A 370 27.37 -4.34 17.79
CA ARG A 370 27.72 -5.70 17.36
C ARG A 370 29.08 -5.78 16.69
N ALA A 371 30.03 -4.95 17.11
CA ALA A 371 31.33 -4.83 16.45
C ALA A 371 32.07 -6.18 16.34
N GLU A 372 31.89 -7.07 17.32
CA GLU A 372 32.48 -8.42 17.32
C GLU A 372 32.00 -9.27 16.13
N VAL A 373 30.74 -9.09 15.70
CA VAL A 373 30.14 -9.84 14.59
C VAL A 373 30.62 -9.31 13.24
N PHE A 374 30.70 -7.98 13.10
CA PHE A 374 31.11 -7.30 11.87
C PHE A 374 32.61 -7.34 11.62
N PHE A 375 33.43 -7.31 12.68
CA PHE A 375 34.89 -7.25 12.61
C PHE A 375 35.57 -8.52 13.14
N GLU A 376 34.87 -9.66 13.05
CA GLU A 376 35.41 -10.95 13.49
C GLU A 376 36.68 -11.31 12.72
N LYS A 377 37.70 -11.78 13.44
CA LYS A 377 39.01 -12.09 12.87
C LYS A 377 38.90 -13.19 11.80
N GLY A 378 39.27 -12.85 10.56
CA GLY A 378 39.25 -13.77 9.41
C GLY A 378 38.04 -13.61 8.49
N LYS A 379 37.06 -12.76 8.83
CA LYS A 379 36.00 -12.35 7.88
C LYS A 379 36.50 -11.25 6.94
N GLN A 380 35.86 -11.19 5.77
CA GLN A 380 36.07 -10.12 4.80
C GLN A 380 35.64 -8.77 5.40
N ASP A 381 36.37 -7.70 5.08
CA ASP A 381 36.00 -6.34 5.49
C ASP A 381 34.58 -6.01 5.03
N PRO A 382 33.64 -5.71 5.96
CA PRO A 382 32.26 -5.43 5.61
C PRO A 382 32.11 -4.18 4.73
N PHE A 383 33.05 -3.24 4.77
CA PHE A 383 33.00 -1.99 4.01
C PHE A 383 33.68 -2.08 2.63
N LEU A 384 34.22 -3.25 2.25
CA LEU A 384 35.00 -3.39 1.03
C LEU A 384 34.24 -2.94 -0.24
N ALA A 385 32.94 -3.24 -0.31
CA ALA A 385 32.07 -2.86 -1.43
C ALA A 385 31.86 -1.33 -1.56
N TYR A 386 32.15 -0.58 -0.50
CA TYR A 386 31.92 0.87 -0.40
C TYR A 386 33.23 1.66 -0.37
N LYS A 387 34.38 1.03 -0.65
CA LYS A 387 35.69 1.70 -0.61
C LYS A 387 35.74 2.98 -1.47
N GLU A 388 35.02 3.00 -2.58
CA GLU A 388 34.97 4.14 -3.51
C GLU A 388 33.81 5.11 -3.21
N HIS A 389 32.97 4.82 -2.21
CA HIS A 389 31.90 5.71 -1.81
C HIS A 389 32.50 6.98 -1.19
N PRO A 390 32.06 8.20 -1.57
CA PRO A 390 32.64 9.46 -1.10
C PRO A 390 32.67 9.56 0.43
N ASP A 391 31.62 9.06 1.09
CA ASP A 391 31.47 9.15 2.54
C ASP A 391 32.17 8.01 3.30
N CYS A 392 32.80 7.04 2.62
CA CYS A 392 33.34 5.83 3.26
C CYS A 392 34.39 6.15 4.32
N HIS A 393 35.30 7.08 4.03
CA HIS A 393 36.32 7.48 4.98
C HIS A 393 35.72 8.11 6.24
N GLU A 394 34.80 9.07 6.07
CA GLU A 394 34.14 9.76 7.18
C GLU A 394 33.34 8.79 8.04
N VAL A 395 32.58 7.90 7.40
CA VAL A 395 31.82 6.83 8.06
C VAL A 395 32.72 5.94 8.93
N LEU A 396 33.87 5.51 8.40
CA LEU A 396 34.80 4.66 9.15
C LEU A 396 35.41 5.38 10.35
N VAL A 397 35.78 6.66 10.19
CA VAL A 397 36.29 7.49 11.29
C VAL A 397 35.23 7.65 12.37
N GLU A 398 33.98 7.95 11.99
CA GLU A 398 32.87 8.12 12.93
C GLU A 398 32.57 6.82 13.70
N LEU A 399 32.55 5.67 13.00
CA LEU A 399 32.39 4.36 13.63
C LEU A 399 33.51 4.06 14.63
N MET A 400 34.76 4.40 14.30
CA MET A 400 35.89 4.24 15.22
C MET A 400 35.74 5.12 16.46
N GLN A 401 35.32 6.39 16.28
CA GLN A 401 35.07 7.32 17.39
C GLN A 401 33.94 6.81 18.30
N MET A 402 32.81 6.39 17.71
CA MET A 402 31.69 5.83 18.47
C MET A 402 32.09 4.56 19.25
N LYS A 403 32.90 3.69 18.64
CA LYS A 403 33.44 2.50 19.32
C LYS A 403 34.37 2.87 20.47
N ALA A 404 35.25 3.86 20.28
CA ALA A 404 36.16 4.34 21.31
C ALA A 404 35.43 5.00 22.49
N MET A 405 34.33 5.73 22.24
CA MET A 405 33.51 6.33 23.29
C MET A 405 32.71 5.31 24.11
N LYS A 406 32.48 4.11 23.55
CA LYS A 406 31.76 3.02 24.22
C LYS A 406 32.67 2.17 25.12
N ALA A 407 33.96 2.08 24.78
CA ALA A 407 34.98 1.36 25.56
C ALA A 407 35.39 2.16 26.79
#